data_AF-A0A8B5Y8N8-F1
#
_entry.id   AF-A0A8B5Y8N8-F1
#
_cell.length_a   1.000
_cell.length_b   1.000
_cell.length_c   1.000
_cell.angle_alpha   90.00
_cell.angle_beta   90.00
_cell.angle_gamma   90.00
#
_symmetry.space_group_name_H-M   'P 1'
#
loop_
_entity.id
_entity.type
_entity.pdbx_description
1 polymer ?
#
loop_
_entity_poly.entity_id
_entity_poly.type
_entity_poly.pdbx_seq_one_letter_code
_entity_poly.pdbx_strand_id
1 'polypeptide(L)'
;MDNELRSLFQSFEFSKTPRAETCSRIGYNFQRRREYKAAIYWYELATTLVPDSNKWSFTYPAYYTWYPHLQMCVCYYNLGDFEKSYHHNEEARKYRPEDKSVLHNKQLLEGKLGINN
;
A
#
# COMPACT_ATOMS: atom_id res chain seq x y z
N MET A 1 -17.81 -7.04 -7.35
CA MET A 1 -16.45 -6.48 -7.17
C MET A 1 -16.19 -5.35 -8.17
N ASP A 2 -16.74 -5.41 -9.38
CA ASP A 2 -16.56 -4.37 -10.42
C ASP A 2 -17.23 -3.02 -10.12
N ASN A 3 -18.31 -3.01 -9.33
CA ASN A 3 -19.02 -1.77 -9.00
C ASN A 3 -18.17 -0.80 -8.16
N GLU A 4 -17.33 -1.30 -7.24
CA GLU A 4 -16.47 -0.44 -6.43
C GLU A 4 -15.39 0.21 -7.29
N LEU A 5 -14.66 -0.60 -8.07
CA LEU A 5 -13.57 -0.14 -8.93
C LEU A 5 -14.07 0.92 -9.94
N ARG A 6 -15.24 0.69 -10.55
CA ARG A 6 -15.87 1.65 -11.45
C ARG A 6 -16.18 2.97 -10.76
N SER A 7 -16.80 2.94 -9.58
CA SER A 7 -17.10 4.16 -8.81
C SER A 7 -15.84 4.90 -8.36
N LEU A 8 -14.76 4.18 -8.02
CA LEU A 8 -13.48 4.80 -7.67
C LEU A 8 -12.88 5.54 -8.86
N PHE A 9 -12.88 4.96 -10.06
CA PHE A 9 -12.42 5.65 -11.26
C PHE A 9 -13.32 6.83 -11.64
N GLN A 10 -14.64 6.66 -11.57
CA GLN A 10 -15.59 7.75 -11.84
C GLN A 10 -15.42 8.92 -10.87
N SER A 11 -14.98 8.66 -9.63
CA SER A 11 -14.73 9.74 -8.66
C SER A 11 -13.72 10.78 -9.14
N PHE A 12 -12.81 10.41 -10.05
CA PHE A 12 -11.81 11.31 -10.64
C PHE A 12 -12.43 12.38 -11.55
N GLU A 13 -13.62 12.15 -12.12
CA GLU A 13 -14.36 13.17 -12.87
C GLU A 13 -14.73 14.37 -11.97
N PHE A 14 -14.99 14.10 -10.69
CA PHE A 14 -15.39 15.12 -9.71
C PHE A 14 -14.19 15.70 -8.96
N SER A 15 -13.25 14.86 -8.52
CA SER A 15 -12.12 15.31 -7.69
C SER A 15 -10.99 15.92 -8.51
N LYS A 16 -10.91 15.63 -9.83
CA LYS A 16 -9.83 16.00 -10.77
C LYS A 16 -8.44 15.48 -10.44
N THR A 17 -8.15 15.21 -9.17
CA THR A 17 -6.92 14.57 -8.68
C THR A 17 -7.27 13.36 -7.80
N PRO A 18 -6.43 12.30 -7.83
CA PRO A 18 -6.65 11.14 -6.97
C PRO A 18 -6.34 11.47 -5.50
N ARG A 19 -7.01 10.77 -4.59
CA ARG A 19 -6.72 10.79 -3.15
C ARG A 19 -6.04 9.49 -2.74
N ALA A 20 -5.19 9.53 -1.71
CA ALA A 20 -4.49 8.37 -1.20
C ALA A 20 -5.42 7.19 -0.87
N GLU A 21 -6.57 7.45 -0.25
CA GLU A 21 -7.62 6.44 0.01
C GLU A 21 -8.14 5.80 -1.28
N THR A 22 -8.48 6.62 -2.29
CA THR A 22 -8.99 6.13 -3.57
C THR A 22 -7.96 5.26 -4.27
N CYS A 23 -6.70 5.71 -4.33
CA CYS A 23 -5.59 4.92 -4.86
C CYS A 23 -5.41 3.60 -4.13
N SER A 24 -5.41 3.63 -2.79
CA SER A 24 -5.28 2.44 -1.96
C SER A 24 -6.40 1.41 -2.19
N ARG A 25 -7.64 1.87 -2.37
CA ARG A 25 -8.79 0.99 -2.65
C ARG A 25 -8.78 0.43 -4.07
N ILE A 26 -8.30 1.21 -5.05
CA ILE A 26 -8.05 0.71 -6.41
C ILE A 26 -6.96 -0.37 -6.37
N GLY A 27 -5.84 -0.11 -5.69
CA GLY A 27 -4.76 -1.07 -5.49
C GLY A 27 -5.26 -2.37 -4.87
N TYR A 28 -6.12 -2.28 -3.85
CA TYR A 28 -6.71 -3.45 -3.19
C TYR A 28 -7.58 -4.28 -4.13
N ASN A 29 -8.35 -3.63 -5.00
CA ASN A 29 -9.16 -4.33 -6.00
C ASN A 29 -8.30 -5.13 -6.99
N PHE A 30 -7.18 -4.57 -7.46
CA PHE A 30 -6.22 -5.29 -8.31
C PHE A 30 -5.48 -6.40 -7.56
N GLN A 31 -5.07 -6.15 -6.32
CA GLN A 31 -4.38 -7.15 -5.49
C GLN A 31 -5.25 -8.38 -5.26
N ARG A 32 -6.56 -8.20 -5.00
CA ARG A 32 -7.51 -9.31 -4.86
C ARG A 32 -7.65 -10.16 -6.13
N ARG A 33 -7.44 -9.55 -7.30
CA ARG A 33 -7.40 -10.23 -8.60
C ARG A 33 -6.05 -10.85 -8.92
N ARG A 34 -5.07 -10.73 -8.00
CA ARG A 34 -3.67 -11.11 -8.18
C ARG A 34 -2.97 -10.35 -9.30
N GLU A 35 -3.49 -9.18 -9.66
CA GLU A 35 -2.87 -8.25 -10.61
C GLU A 35 -1.86 -7.37 -9.86
N TYR A 36 -0.83 -8.00 -9.28
CA TYR A 36 0.05 -7.37 -8.30
C TYR A 36 0.79 -6.14 -8.83
N LYS A 37 1.20 -6.14 -10.10
CA LYS A 37 1.88 -4.98 -10.71
C LYS A 37 0.96 -3.75 -10.79
N ALA A 38 -0.31 -3.96 -11.15
CA ALA A 38 -1.31 -2.89 -11.15
C ALA A 38 -1.59 -2.41 -9.72
N ALA A 39 -1.71 -3.34 -8.76
CA ALA A 39 -1.90 -3.01 -7.36
C ALA A 39 -0.76 -2.12 -6.82
N ILE A 40 0.49 -2.53 -7.07
CA ILE A 40 1.70 -1.80 -6.67
C ILE A 40 1.68 -0.37 -7.20
N TYR A 41 1.42 -0.17 -8.49
CA TYR A 41 1.36 1.17 -9.09
C TYR A 41 0.42 2.11 -8.32
N TRP A 42 -0.78 1.62 -7.98
CA TRP A 42 -1.75 2.42 -7.24
C TRP A 42 -1.36 2.65 -5.78
N TYR A 43 -0.72 1.67 -5.13
CA TYR A 43 -0.20 1.85 -3.78
C TYR A 43 0.98 2.82 -3.71
N GLU A 44 1.91 2.75 -4.66
CA GLU A 44 3.02 3.71 -4.78
C GLU A 44 2.47 5.13 -4.95
N LEU A 45 1.52 5.33 -5.86
CA LEU A 45 0.85 6.63 -6.02
C LEU A 45 0.17 7.08 -4.72
N ALA A 46 -0.43 6.18 -3.95
CA ALA A 46 -1.04 6.53 -2.67
C ALA A 46 -0.01 7.10 -1.67
N THR A 47 1.21 6.55 -1.63
CA THR A 47 2.30 7.02 -0.74
C THR A 47 2.84 8.40 -1.11
N THR A 48 2.70 8.83 -2.36
CA THR A 48 3.14 10.18 -2.79
C THR A 48 2.08 11.26 -2.55
N LEU A 49 0.82 10.87 -2.30
CA LEU A 49 -0.31 11.77 -2.11
C LEU A 49 -0.45 12.21 -0.64
N VAL A 50 0.65 12.69 -0.06
CA VAL A 50 0.69 13.22 1.30
C VAL A 50 -0.11 14.53 1.35
N PRO A 51 -1.16 14.63 2.18
CA PRO A 51 -1.94 15.85 2.30
C PRO A 51 -1.09 17.00 2.86
N ASP A 52 -1.31 18.20 2.31
CA ASP A 52 -0.75 19.43 2.87
C ASP A 52 -1.32 19.66 4.27
N SER A 53 -0.45 19.81 5.27
CA SER A 53 -0.82 20.01 6.68
C SER A 53 -1.66 21.26 6.91
N ASN A 54 -1.63 22.22 5.98
CA ASN A 54 -2.43 23.44 6.04
C ASN A 54 -3.87 23.26 5.53
N LYS A 55 -4.21 22.09 4.96
CA LYS A 55 -5.55 21.80 4.45
C LYS A 55 -6.36 21.06 5.50
N TRP A 56 -7.45 21.69 5.95
CA TRP A 56 -8.43 21.16 6.91
C TRP A 56 -9.33 20.05 6.33
N SER A 57 -8.93 19.42 5.23
CA SER A 57 -9.69 18.31 4.65
C SER A 57 -9.60 17.08 5.55
N PHE A 58 -10.68 16.33 5.66
CA PHE A 58 -10.65 15.03 6.31
C PHE A 58 -9.68 14.10 5.57
N THR A 59 -8.66 13.60 6.25
CA THR A 59 -7.67 12.68 5.68
C THR A 59 -7.58 11.43 6.53
N TYR A 60 -7.16 10.35 5.88
CA TYR A 60 -6.95 9.05 6.51
C TYR A 60 -5.46 8.71 6.42
N PRO A 61 -4.66 9.05 7.44
CA PRO A 61 -3.20 8.88 7.40
C PRO A 61 -2.73 7.50 7.01
N ALA A 62 -3.49 6.47 7.38
CA ALA A 62 -3.19 5.09 7.04
C ALA A 62 -2.96 4.88 5.53
N TYR A 63 -3.76 5.51 4.66
CA TYR A 63 -3.75 5.27 3.21
C TYR A 63 -2.60 5.93 2.44
N TYR A 64 -1.73 6.71 3.07
CA TYR A 64 -0.48 7.19 2.48
C TYR A 64 0.76 6.86 3.35
N THR A 65 0.56 6.12 4.44
CA THR A 65 1.63 5.69 5.35
C THR A 65 1.71 4.16 5.36
N TRP A 66 1.41 3.50 6.48
CA TRP A 66 1.66 2.07 6.64
C TRP A 66 0.80 1.16 5.75
N TYR A 67 -0.42 1.55 5.39
CA TYR A 67 -1.32 0.62 4.69
C TYR A 67 -0.84 0.29 3.27
N PRO A 68 -0.55 1.26 2.38
CA PRO A 68 -0.01 0.95 1.06
C PRO A 68 1.31 0.19 1.14
N HIS A 69 2.20 0.56 2.06
CA HIS A 69 3.47 -0.14 2.27
C HIS A 69 3.25 -1.61 2.68
N LEU A 70 2.34 -1.89 3.62
CA LEU A 70 2.04 -3.27 4.01
C LEU A 70 1.43 -4.07 2.86
N GLN A 71 0.57 -3.47 2.02
CA GLN A 71 0.01 -4.15 0.86
C GLN A 71 1.04 -4.37 -0.26
N MET A 72 1.94 -3.41 -0.49
CA MET A 72 3.06 -3.57 -1.42
C MET A 72 4.02 -4.67 -0.98
N CYS A 73 4.29 -4.82 0.33
CA CYS A 73 5.01 -5.98 0.86
C CYS A 73 4.36 -7.29 0.38
N VAL A 74 3.05 -7.46 0.58
CA VAL A 74 2.34 -8.66 0.13
C VAL A 74 2.43 -8.84 -1.39
N CYS A 75 2.25 -7.77 -2.17
CA CYS A 75 2.32 -7.84 -3.63
C CYS A 75 3.70 -8.27 -4.14
N TYR A 76 4.77 -7.64 -3.64
CA TYR A 76 6.14 -7.97 -4.02
C TYR A 76 6.54 -9.38 -3.57
N TYR A 77 6.11 -9.82 -2.38
CA TYR A 77 6.29 -11.22 -1.96
C TYR A 77 5.68 -12.22 -2.95
N ASN A 78 4.45 -11.96 -3.43
CA ASN A 78 3.80 -12.83 -4.42
C ASN A 78 4.47 -12.78 -5.80
N LEU A 79 5.17 -11.70 -6.12
CA LEU A 79 5.97 -11.59 -7.34
C LEU A 79 7.38 -12.20 -7.19
N GLY A 80 7.76 -12.65 -6.00
CA GLY A 80 9.09 -13.20 -5.71
C GLY A 80 10.19 -12.15 -5.49
N ASP A 81 9.84 -10.87 -5.45
CA ASP A 81 10.78 -9.78 -5.19
C ASP A 81 10.86 -9.53 -3.68
N PHE A 82 11.64 -10.38 -2.99
CA PHE A 82 11.72 -10.34 -1.52
C PHE A 82 12.44 -9.11 -0.99
N GLU A 83 13.36 -8.51 -1.76
CA GLU A 83 14.05 -7.28 -1.37
C GLU A 83 13.07 -6.12 -1.29
N LYS A 84 12.26 -5.90 -2.33
CA LYS A 84 11.22 -4.85 -2.28
C LYS A 84 10.13 -5.19 -1.27
N SER A 85 9.76 -6.46 -1.15
CA SER A 85 8.82 -6.88 -0.11
C SER A 85 9.31 -6.46 1.28
N TYR A 86 10.58 -6.72 1.59
CA TYR A 86 11.19 -6.37 2.87
C TYR A 86 11.28 -4.86 3.06
N HIS A 87 11.73 -4.13 2.04
CA HIS A 87 11.75 -2.67 2.06
C HIS A 87 10.40 -2.07 2.43
N HIS A 88 9.32 -2.46 1.75
CA HIS A 88 7.99 -1.94 2.04
C HIS A 88 7.46 -2.39 3.41
N ASN A 89 7.85 -3.57 3.91
CA ASN A 89 7.52 -3.96 5.29
C ASN A 89 8.18 -3.04 6.32
N GLU A 90 9.46 -2.70 6.11
CA GLU A 90 10.19 -1.79 6.99
C GLU A 90 9.63 -0.36 6.95
N GLU A 91 9.20 0.13 5.78
CA GLU A 91 8.48 1.40 5.68
C GLU A 91 7.16 1.38 6.48
N ALA A 92 6.39 0.28 6.43
CA ALA A 92 5.20 0.13 7.27
C ALA A 92 5.55 0.10 8.77
N ARG A 93 6.66 -0.55 9.14
CA ARG A 93 7.16 -0.68 10.51
C ARG A 93 7.50 0.66 11.16
N LYS A 94 7.96 1.65 10.39
CA LYS A 94 8.22 3.02 10.90
C LYS A 94 6.98 3.64 11.56
N TYR A 95 5.79 3.30 11.09
CA TYR A 95 4.51 3.80 11.62
C TYR A 95 3.84 2.81 12.58
N ARG A 96 4.06 1.51 12.40
CA ARG A 96 3.44 0.44 13.19
C ARG A 96 4.46 -0.64 13.61
N PRO A 97 5.37 -0.32 14.54
CA PRO A 97 6.45 -1.23 14.92
C PRO A 97 5.96 -2.52 15.60
N GLU A 98 4.84 -2.46 16.32
CA GLU A 98 4.28 -3.58 17.09
C GLU A 98 3.14 -4.32 16.37
N ASP A 99 2.85 -4.01 15.10
CA ASP A 99 1.79 -4.68 14.35
C ASP A 99 2.19 -6.13 14.05
N LYS A 100 1.32 -7.07 14.42
CA LYS A 100 1.58 -8.51 14.29
C LYS A 100 1.88 -8.92 12.85
N SER A 101 1.24 -8.29 11.86
CA SER A 101 1.46 -8.60 10.45
C SER A 101 2.83 -8.11 10.01
N VAL A 102 3.23 -6.92 10.45
CA VAL A 102 4.54 -6.33 10.14
C VAL A 102 5.67 -7.17 10.75
N LEU A 103 5.53 -7.58 12.01
CA LEU A 103 6.51 -8.42 12.69
C LEU A 103 6.62 -9.81 12.06
N HIS A 104 5.48 -10.42 11.71
CA HIS A 104 5.45 -11.70 11.02
C HIS A 104 6.15 -11.63 9.65
N ASN A 105 5.79 -10.64 8.83
CA ASN A 105 6.40 -10.44 7.52
C ASN A 105 7.90 -10.18 7.62
N LYS A 106 8.34 -9.41 8.62
CA LYS A 106 9.76 -9.16 8.88
C LYS A 106 10.52 -10.47 9.07
N GLN A 107 10.10 -11.30 10.02
CA GLN A 107 10.74 -12.58 10.31
C GLN A 107 10.76 -13.50 9.08
N LEU A 108 9.64 -13.57 8.35
CA LEU A 108 9.53 -14.37 7.13
C LEU A 108 10.53 -13.91 6.07
N LEU A 109 10.63 -12.60 5.84
CA LEU A 109 11.46 -12.00 4.79
C LEU A 109 12.94 -12.00 5.15
N GLU A 110 13.30 -11.80 6.41
CA GLU A 110 14.68 -11.96 6.90
C GLU A 110 15.18 -13.39 6.64
N GLY A 111 14.35 -14.40 6.91
CA GLY A 111 14.66 -15.79 6.58
C GLY A 111 14.80 -16.05 5.07
N LYS A 112 14.02 -15.38 4.22
CA LYS A 112 14.13 -15.48 2.75
C LYS A 112 15.39 -14.80 2.20
N LEU A 113 15.81 -13.71 2.83
CA LEU A 113 16.95 -12.90 2.40
C LEU A 113 18.28 -13.31 3.08
N GLY A 114 18.24 -14.21 4.07
CA GLY A 114 19.42 -14.60 4.85
C GLY A 114 19.94 -13.47 5.74
N ILE A 115 19.07 -12.54 6.13
CA ILE A 115 19.40 -11.46 7.06
C ILE A 115 19.39 -12.06 8.47
N ASN A 116 20.57 -12.26 9.04
CA ASN A 116 20.72 -12.66 10.43
C ASN A 116 20.85 -11.40 11.28
N ASN A 117 19.87 -11.13 12.16
CA ASN A 117 19.95 -10.11 13.19
C ASN A 117 20.76 -10.59 14.39
#